data_AF-A0AAU5DJW6-F1
#
_entry.id   AF-A0AAU5DJW6-F1
#
_cell.length_a   1.000
_cell.length_b   1.000
_cell.length_c   1.000
_cell.angle_alpha   90.00
_cell.angle_beta   90.00
_cell.angle_gamma   90.00
#
_symmetry.space_group_name_H-M   'P 1'
#
loop_
_entity.id
_entity.type
_entity.pdbx_description
1 polymer ?
#
loop_
_entity_poly.entity_id
_entity_poly.type
_entity_poly.pdbx_seq_one_letter_code
_entity_poly.pdbx_strand_id
1 'polypeptide(L)'
;MKDEEAPAPALTPAAVRRRFAAAAWGSAIAWPILTAAVSPLLMWWMDISWDEMLTADFAASALLPLVPVTLYFAVDAARTVRREQQEVAENALVLVAAARSGDPSDLRNSARHFGNSLLQARSAFNTRVLPRQATLHFARGVLGEAEAAQLSTASLEAVGELAQMKA
;
A
#
# COMPACT_ATOMS: atom_id res chain seq x y z
N MET A 1 -20.51 2.26 20.00
CA MET A 1 -20.52 0.87 19.52
C MET A 1 -19.09 0.41 19.44
N LYS A 2 -18.71 -0.62 20.20
CA LYS A 2 -17.46 -1.33 19.96
C LYS A 2 -17.74 -2.23 18.77
N ASP A 3 -17.15 -1.92 17.62
CA ASP A 3 -17.08 -2.89 16.55
C ASP A 3 -16.34 -4.10 17.13
N GLU A 4 -17.04 -5.23 17.27
CA GLU A 4 -16.40 -6.52 17.43
C GLU A 4 -15.68 -6.81 16.11
N GLU A 5 -14.52 -6.18 15.94
CA GLU A 5 -13.60 -6.45 14.84
C GLU A 5 -13.25 -7.92 14.93
N ALA A 6 -13.71 -8.69 13.94
CA ALA A 6 -13.23 -10.02 13.66
C ALA A 6 -11.69 -10.02 13.81
N PRO A 7 -11.10 -11.08 14.40
CA PRO A 7 -9.68 -11.11 14.72
C PRO A 7 -8.86 -10.66 13.52
N ALA A 8 -8.06 -9.61 13.72
CA ALA A 8 -7.29 -9.02 12.64
C ALA A 8 -6.43 -10.13 12.00
N PRO A 9 -6.56 -10.36 10.68
CA PRO A 9 -5.86 -11.46 10.03
C PRO A 9 -4.36 -11.29 10.19
N ALA A 10 -3.66 -12.41 10.41
CA ALA A 10 -2.21 -12.42 10.51
C ALA A 10 -1.57 -11.76 9.28
N LEU A 11 -0.53 -10.96 9.50
CA LEU A 11 0.15 -10.19 8.46
C LEU A 11 1.04 -11.11 7.61
N THR A 12 0.43 -11.91 6.73
CA THR A 12 1.15 -12.82 5.82
C THR A 12 1.65 -12.09 4.57
N PRO A 13 2.73 -12.55 3.93
CA PRO A 13 3.24 -11.95 2.69
C PRO A 13 2.19 -11.95 1.57
N ALA A 14 1.38 -13.01 1.49
CA ALA A 14 0.27 -13.09 0.54
C ALA A 14 -0.81 -12.03 0.81
N ALA A 15 -1.17 -11.80 2.08
CA ALA A 15 -2.11 -10.75 2.46
C ALA A 15 -1.54 -9.35 2.18
N VAL A 16 -0.25 -9.15 2.46
CA VAL A 16 0.49 -7.93 2.19
C VAL A 16 0.52 -7.64 0.69
N ARG A 17 0.93 -8.61 -0.16
CA ARG A 17 0.90 -8.48 -1.62
C ARG A 17 -0.50 -8.18 -2.14
N ARG A 18 -1.53 -8.90 -1.65
CA ARG A 18 -2.92 -8.65 -2.04
C ARG A 18 -3.38 -7.26 -1.67
N ARG A 19 -2.98 -6.70 -0.52
CA ARG A 19 -3.37 -5.35 -0.10
C ARG A 19 -2.60 -4.25 -0.80
N PHE A 20 -1.30 -4.41 -1.03
CA PHE A 20 -0.55 -3.48 -1.87
C PHE A 20 -1.03 -3.53 -3.33
N ALA A 21 -1.34 -4.72 -3.86
CA ALA A 21 -1.97 -4.86 -5.16
C ALA A 21 -3.37 -4.24 -5.16
N ALA A 22 -4.22 -4.51 -4.17
CA ALA A 22 -5.54 -3.90 -4.05
C ALA A 22 -5.47 -2.38 -3.85
N ALA A 23 -4.41 -1.84 -3.24
CA ALA A 23 -4.18 -0.40 -3.18
C ALA A 23 -3.82 0.15 -4.57
N ALA A 24 -2.96 -0.53 -5.32
CA ALA A 24 -2.61 -0.17 -6.71
C ALA A 24 -3.81 -0.29 -7.67
N TRP A 25 -4.61 -1.36 -7.55
CA TRP A 25 -5.82 -1.58 -8.34
C TRP A 25 -6.99 -0.71 -7.88
N GLY A 26 -7.13 -0.50 -6.57
CA GLY A 26 -8.07 0.45 -6.00
C GLY A 26 -7.79 1.87 -6.48
N SER A 27 -6.53 2.26 -6.64
CA SER A 27 -6.16 3.53 -7.28
C SER A 27 -6.41 3.57 -8.77
N ALA A 28 -6.15 2.47 -9.48
CA ALA A 28 -6.24 2.43 -10.94
C ALA A 28 -7.68 2.26 -11.45
N ILE A 29 -8.56 1.58 -10.70
CA ILE A 29 -9.93 1.22 -11.12
C ILE A 29 -10.99 2.14 -10.50
N ALA A 30 -10.81 2.61 -9.26
CA ALA A 30 -11.82 3.47 -8.62
C ALA A 30 -12.05 4.76 -9.41
N TRP A 31 -11.00 5.29 -10.05
CA TRP A 31 -11.09 6.52 -10.82
C TRP A 31 -11.83 6.39 -12.16
N PRO A 32 -11.53 5.43 -13.05
CA PRO A 32 -12.35 5.20 -14.24
C PRO A 32 -13.83 4.99 -13.92
N ILE A 33 -14.15 4.34 -12.80
CA ILE A 33 -15.53 4.17 -12.33
C ILE A 33 -16.11 5.51 -11.82
N LEU A 34 -15.34 6.30 -11.07
CA LEU A 34 -15.77 7.62 -10.61
C LEU A 34 -15.98 8.57 -11.78
N THR A 35 -15.08 8.57 -12.76
CA THR A 35 -15.21 9.32 -14.01
C THR A 35 -16.42 8.84 -14.80
N ALA A 36 -16.61 7.53 -14.98
CA ALA A 36 -17.79 6.99 -15.66
C ALA A 36 -19.12 7.27 -14.92
N ALA A 37 -19.10 7.39 -13.59
CA ALA A 37 -20.28 7.68 -12.78
C ALA A 37 -20.60 9.18 -12.72
N VAL A 38 -19.57 10.05 -12.72
CA VAL A 38 -19.73 11.51 -12.64
C VAL A 38 -19.89 12.13 -14.03
N SER A 39 -19.33 11.55 -15.09
CA SER A 39 -19.46 12.04 -16.47
C SER A 39 -20.92 12.18 -16.93
N PRO A 40 -21.85 11.23 -16.72
CA PRO A 40 -23.24 11.40 -17.11
C PRO A 40 -23.93 12.53 -16.34
N LEU A 41 -23.56 12.71 -15.06
CA LEU A 41 -24.10 13.76 -14.20
C LEU A 41 -23.59 15.14 -14.63
N LEU A 42 -22.31 15.24 -14.99
CA LEU A 42 -21.69 16.44 -15.58
C LEU A 42 -22.27 16.75 -16.97
N MET A 43 -22.44 15.75 -17.83
CA MET A 43 -23.03 15.91 -19.17
C MET A 43 -24.49 16.38 -19.10
N TRP A 44 -25.26 15.79 -18.16
CA TRP A 44 -26.62 16.24 -17.88
C TRP A 44 -26.65 17.68 -17.33
N TRP A 45 -25.73 18.03 -16.44
CA TRP A 45 -25.66 19.37 -15.86
C TRP A 45 -25.20 20.44 -16.86
N MET A 46 -24.39 20.06 -17.85
CA MET A 46 -23.91 20.94 -18.92
C MET A 46 -24.80 20.94 -20.17
N ASP A 47 -25.90 20.17 -20.18
CA ASP A 47 -26.84 20.01 -21.31
C ASP A 47 -26.13 19.57 -22.61
N ILE A 48 -25.13 18.69 -22.49
CA ILE A 48 -24.33 18.20 -23.62
C ILE A 48 -24.89 16.85 -24.09
N SER A 49 -25.23 16.78 -25.37
CA SER A 49 -25.71 15.55 -26.01
C SER A 49 -24.57 14.55 -26.25
N TRP A 50 -24.87 13.23 -26.27
CA TRP A 50 -23.86 12.19 -26.52
C TRP A 50 -23.18 12.35 -27.89
N ASP A 51 -23.90 12.86 -28.89
CA ASP A 51 -23.37 13.13 -30.23
C ASP A 51 -22.35 14.28 -30.23
N GLU A 52 -22.54 15.32 -29.41
CA GLU A 52 -21.58 16.42 -29.25
C GLU A 52 -20.28 15.98 -28.58
N MET A 53 -20.34 14.98 -27.68
CA MET A 53 -19.19 14.45 -26.94
C MET A 53 -18.12 13.81 -27.85
N LEU A 54 -18.52 13.29 -29.01
CA LEU A 54 -17.65 12.61 -29.97
C LEU A 54 -17.13 13.53 -31.08
N THR A 55 -17.49 14.82 -31.05
CA THR A 55 -17.00 15.80 -32.03
C THR A 55 -15.63 16.36 -31.66
N ALA A 56 -14.88 16.81 -32.66
CA ALA A 56 -13.54 17.39 -32.50
C ALA A 56 -13.51 18.64 -31.58
N ASP A 57 -14.64 19.36 -31.45
CA ASP A 57 -14.76 20.51 -30.54
C ASP A 57 -14.81 20.09 -29.07
N PHE A 58 -15.32 18.90 -28.76
CA PHE A 58 -15.28 18.36 -27.41
C PHE A 58 -13.88 17.91 -27.00
N ALA A 59 -13.08 17.44 -27.97
CA ALA A 59 -11.66 17.18 -27.77
C ALA A 59 -10.84 18.47 -27.50
N ALA A 60 -11.30 19.63 -27.97
CA ALA A 60 -10.73 20.92 -27.64
C ALA A 60 -11.24 21.50 -26.30
N SER A 61 -12.42 21.05 -25.84
CA SER A 61 -13.00 21.44 -24.56
C SER A 61 -12.25 20.78 -23.39
N ALA A 62 -12.17 21.47 -22.25
CA ALA A 62 -11.36 21.13 -21.07
C ALA A 62 -11.74 19.84 -20.31
N LEU A 63 -12.35 18.84 -20.98
CA LEU A 63 -12.64 17.48 -20.52
C LEU A 63 -11.60 16.44 -20.96
N LEU A 64 -10.87 16.68 -22.05
CA LEU A 64 -9.65 15.92 -22.39
C LEU A 64 -8.53 15.95 -21.31
N PRO A 65 -8.39 16.96 -20.41
CA PRO A 65 -7.46 16.95 -19.29
C PRO A 65 -7.75 15.87 -18.24
N LEU A 66 -8.98 15.38 -18.13
CA LEU A 66 -9.34 14.40 -17.08
C LEU A 66 -8.65 13.06 -17.29
N VAL A 67 -8.52 12.58 -18.53
CA VAL A 67 -7.85 11.30 -18.83
C VAL A 67 -6.35 11.32 -18.49
N PRO A 68 -5.51 12.27 -18.97
CA PRO A 68 -4.10 12.34 -18.61
C PRO A 68 -3.88 12.68 -17.13
N VAL A 69 -4.73 13.48 -16.50
CA VAL A 69 -4.68 13.72 -15.04
C VAL A 69 -4.99 12.43 -14.27
N THR A 70 -5.96 11.64 -14.72
CA THR A 70 -6.30 10.34 -14.13
C THR A 70 -5.17 9.34 -14.28
N LEU A 71 -4.57 9.25 -15.49
CA LEU A 71 -3.44 8.38 -15.76
C LEU A 71 -2.22 8.79 -14.92
N TYR A 72 -1.99 10.08 -14.76
CA TYR A 72 -0.93 10.64 -13.92
C TYR A 72 -1.10 10.18 -12.46
N PHE A 73 -2.28 10.34 -11.86
CA PHE A 73 -2.52 9.91 -10.47
C PHE A 73 -2.47 8.39 -10.30
N ALA A 74 -2.92 7.60 -11.27
CA ALA A 74 -2.82 6.15 -11.22
C ALA A 74 -1.35 5.67 -11.27
N VAL A 75 -0.54 6.30 -12.15
CA VAL A 75 0.91 6.03 -12.23
C VAL A 75 1.63 6.48 -10.96
N ASP A 76 1.28 7.64 -10.41
CA ASP A 76 1.86 8.16 -9.17
C ASP A 76 1.52 7.27 -7.96
N ALA A 77 0.28 6.79 -7.87
CA ALA A 77 -0.13 5.85 -6.84
C ALA A 77 0.61 4.51 -6.96
N ALA A 78 0.75 3.97 -8.18
CA ALA A 78 1.51 2.75 -8.42
C ALA A 78 3.00 2.91 -8.07
N ARG A 79 3.60 4.07 -8.37
CA ARG A 79 4.99 4.40 -7.99
C ARG A 79 5.16 4.51 -6.48
N THR A 80 4.23 5.16 -5.80
CA THR A 80 4.24 5.32 -4.34
C THR A 80 4.14 3.95 -3.66
N VAL A 81 3.16 3.13 -4.05
CA VAL A 81 2.99 1.76 -3.54
C VAL A 81 4.25 0.93 -3.80
N ARG A 82 4.81 0.97 -5.00
CA ARG A 82 6.04 0.23 -5.33
C ARG A 82 7.21 0.67 -4.45
N ARG A 83 7.35 1.97 -4.19
CA ARG A 83 8.39 2.51 -3.32
C ARG A 83 8.22 2.01 -1.88
N GLU A 84 7.00 2.01 -1.35
CA GLU A 84 6.74 1.49 -0.01
C GLU A 84 6.99 -0.01 0.12
N GLN A 85 6.63 -0.79 -0.91
CA GLN A 85 6.96 -2.21 -0.95
C GLN A 85 8.47 -2.44 -0.92
N GLN A 86 9.23 -1.63 -1.68
CA GLN A 86 10.69 -1.69 -1.71
C GLN A 86 11.29 -1.33 -0.34
N GLU A 87 10.84 -0.25 0.29
CA GLU A 87 11.33 0.17 1.61
C GLU A 87 11.07 -0.89 2.69
N VAL A 88 9.86 -1.47 2.72
CA VAL A 88 9.53 -2.55 3.65
C VAL A 88 10.39 -3.79 3.39
N ALA A 89 10.62 -4.15 2.13
CA ALA A 89 11.43 -5.31 1.77
C ALA A 89 12.92 -5.08 2.09
N GLU A 90 13.47 -3.89 1.85
CA GLU A 90 14.84 -3.52 2.20
C GLU A 90 15.04 -3.55 3.72
N ASN A 91 14.12 -2.98 4.49
CA ASN A 91 14.19 -3.00 5.95
C ASN A 91 14.03 -4.41 6.53
N ALA A 92 13.25 -5.27 5.87
CA ALA A 92 13.18 -6.69 6.21
C ALA A 92 14.52 -7.41 5.94
N LEU A 93 15.19 -7.14 4.81
CA LEU A 93 16.52 -7.70 4.51
C LEU A 93 17.57 -7.24 5.52
N VAL A 94 17.57 -5.96 5.89
CA VAL A 94 18.46 -5.41 6.92
C VAL A 94 18.22 -6.08 8.27
N LEU A 95 16.96 -6.28 8.65
CA LEU A 95 16.62 -7.00 9.88
C LEU A 95 17.11 -8.46 9.87
N VAL A 96 16.93 -9.18 8.76
CA VAL A 96 17.44 -10.57 8.62
C VAL A 96 18.97 -10.59 8.68
N ALA A 97 19.65 -9.63 8.08
CA ALA A 97 21.11 -9.51 8.15
C ALA A 97 21.58 -9.24 9.59
N ALA A 98 20.93 -8.32 10.31
CA ALA A 98 21.21 -8.02 11.71
C ALA A 98 20.94 -9.22 12.64
N ALA A 99 19.90 -10.00 12.36
CA ALA A 99 19.65 -11.24 13.08
C ALA A 99 20.76 -12.29 12.87
N ARG A 100 21.37 -12.31 11.68
CA ARG A 100 22.48 -13.22 11.35
C ARG A 100 23.82 -12.77 11.92
N SER A 101 24.05 -11.45 12.06
CA SER A 101 25.27 -10.93 12.68
C SER A 101 25.33 -11.23 14.18
N GLY A 102 24.16 -11.35 14.83
CA GLY A 102 24.03 -11.70 16.23
C GLY A 102 24.35 -10.55 17.20
N ASP A 103 24.54 -9.32 16.69
CA ASP A 103 24.70 -8.14 17.52
C ASP A 103 23.33 -7.67 18.06
N PRO A 104 23.10 -7.70 19.38
CA PRO A 104 21.82 -7.34 19.97
C PRO A 104 21.42 -5.87 19.71
N SER A 105 22.41 -4.98 19.58
CA SER A 105 22.17 -3.55 19.39
C SER A 105 21.68 -3.25 17.97
N ASP A 106 22.34 -3.84 16.97
CA ASP A 106 21.98 -3.76 15.56
C ASP A 106 20.64 -4.45 15.27
N LEU A 107 20.40 -5.62 15.89
CA LEU A 107 19.14 -6.32 15.78
C LEU A 107 17.97 -5.47 16.30
N ARG A 108 18.11 -4.88 17.48
CA ARG A 108 17.07 -4.03 18.09
C ARG A 108 16.80 -2.77 17.26
N ASN A 109 17.85 -2.12 16.76
CA ASN A 109 17.71 -0.92 15.93
C ASN A 109 17.02 -1.26 14.60
N SER A 110 17.43 -2.35 13.95
CA SER A 110 16.82 -2.83 12.71
C SER A 110 15.36 -3.24 12.91
N ALA A 111 15.02 -3.90 14.02
CA ALA A 111 13.66 -4.31 14.35
C ALA A 111 12.73 -3.10 14.54
N ARG A 112 13.21 -2.05 15.22
CA ARG A 112 12.48 -0.78 15.34
C ARG A 112 12.28 -0.11 14.00
N HIS A 113 13.33 -0.04 13.18
CA HIS A 113 13.25 0.60 11.88
C HIS A 113 12.24 -0.11 10.97
N PHE A 114 12.33 -1.44 10.90
CA PHE A 114 11.36 -2.29 10.20
C PHE A 114 9.92 -2.10 10.72
N GLY A 115 9.72 -2.12 12.04
CA GLY A 115 8.41 -1.88 12.65
C GLY A 115 7.83 -0.50 12.32
N ASN A 116 8.66 0.53 12.27
CA ASN A 116 8.25 1.88 11.88
C ASN A 116 7.84 1.95 10.41
N SER A 117 8.64 1.41 9.47
CA SER A 117 8.27 1.40 8.04
C SER A 117 6.98 0.62 7.79
N LEU A 118 6.79 -0.52 8.47
CA LEU A 118 5.53 -1.27 8.42
C LEU A 118 4.32 -0.42 8.86
N LEU A 119 4.46 0.37 9.93
CA LEU A 119 3.38 1.23 10.45
C LEU A 119 3.13 2.49 9.61
N GLN A 120 4.14 2.93 8.86
CA GLN A 120 4.11 4.13 8.04
C GLN A 120 3.65 3.87 6.60
N ALA A 121 3.62 2.62 6.12
CA ALA A 121 3.13 2.27 4.79
C ALA A 121 1.69 2.78 4.53
N ARG A 122 1.57 3.70 3.58
CA ARG A 122 0.40 4.50 3.20
C ARG A 122 0.14 4.46 1.69
N SER A 123 -1.13 4.35 1.33
CA SER A 123 -1.57 4.56 -0.04
C SER A 123 -1.51 6.05 -0.41
N ALA A 124 -1.49 6.33 -1.72
CA ALA A 124 -1.60 7.68 -2.26
C ALA A 124 -2.93 8.39 -1.90
N PHE A 125 -3.93 7.65 -1.42
CA PHE A 125 -5.19 8.20 -0.90
C PHE A 125 -5.18 8.42 0.62
N ASN A 126 -3.99 8.45 1.22
CA ASN A 126 -3.82 8.68 2.66
C ASN A 126 -4.47 7.59 3.54
N THR A 127 -4.74 6.41 2.97
CA THR A 127 -5.22 5.22 3.70
C THR A 127 -4.05 4.27 3.94
N ARG A 128 -4.00 3.56 5.08
CA ARG A 128 -2.90 2.61 5.32
C ARG A 128 -2.98 1.42 4.37
N VAL A 129 -1.85 1.02 3.80
CA VAL A 129 -1.83 -0.18 2.94
C VAL A 129 -2.02 -1.46 3.76
N LEU A 130 -1.53 -1.45 4.99
CA LEU A 130 -1.61 -2.59 5.91
C LEU A 130 -2.61 -2.34 7.06
N PRO A 131 -3.31 -3.38 7.55
CA PRO A 131 -4.23 -3.25 8.66
C PRO A 131 -3.51 -2.88 9.95
N ARG A 132 -3.86 -1.71 10.51
CA ARG A 132 -3.17 -1.07 11.64
C ARG A 132 -2.93 -1.99 12.82
N GLN A 133 -3.95 -2.74 13.25
CA GLN A 133 -3.84 -3.60 14.43
C GLN A 133 -2.90 -4.79 14.18
N ALA A 134 -3.06 -5.51 13.07
CA ALA A 134 -2.18 -6.63 12.71
C ALA A 134 -0.72 -6.18 12.56
N THR A 135 -0.50 -5.03 11.90
CA THR A 135 0.82 -4.43 11.75
C THR A 135 1.43 -4.04 13.09
N LEU A 136 0.65 -3.43 14.00
CA LEU A 136 1.11 -3.08 15.34
C LEU A 136 1.49 -4.33 16.15
N HIS A 137 0.66 -5.38 16.10
CA HIS A 137 0.95 -6.63 16.80
C HIS A 137 2.22 -7.29 16.26
N PHE A 138 2.36 -7.40 14.94
CA PHE A 138 3.54 -7.98 14.32
C PHE A 138 4.81 -7.18 14.63
N ALA A 139 4.77 -5.85 14.48
CA ALA A 139 5.91 -4.98 14.78
C ALA A 139 6.32 -5.07 16.26
N ARG A 140 5.35 -5.15 17.18
CA ARG A 140 5.62 -5.35 18.63
C ARG A 140 6.19 -6.73 18.93
N GLY A 141 5.70 -7.77 18.25
CA GLY A 141 6.22 -9.14 18.39
C GLY A 141 7.69 -9.22 17.98
N VAL A 142 8.01 -8.71 16.78
CA VAL A 142 9.39 -8.65 16.27
C VAL A 142 10.29 -7.83 17.20
N LEU A 143 9.81 -6.68 17.71
CA LEU A 143 10.58 -5.88 18.65
C LEU A 143 10.80 -6.59 19.99
N GLY A 144 9.77 -7.23 20.53
CA GLY A 144 9.84 -7.97 21.79
C GLY A 144 10.79 -9.16 21.72
N GLU A 145 10.77 -9.90 20.61
CA GLU A 145 11.70 -11.00 20.35
C GLU A 145 13.15 -10.51 20.17
N ALA A 146 13.35 -9.40 19.46
CA ALA A 146 14.65 -8.75 19.35
C ALA A 146 15.18 -8.26 20.72
N GLU A 147 14.31 -7.72 21.58
CA GLU A 147 14.66 -7.31 22.95
C GLU A 147 14.95 -8.49 23.87
N ALA A 148 14.31 -9.63 23.64
CA ALA A 148 14.62 -10.91 24.27
C ALA A 148 15.91 -11.56 23.73
N ALA A 149 16.66 -10.85 22.87
CA ALA A 149 17.91 -11.24 22.23
C ALA A 149 17.80 -12.39 21.20
N GLN A 150 16.59 -12.89 20.90
CA GLN A 150 16.40 -13.97 19.92
C GLN A 150 15.10 -13.78 19.14
N LEU A 151 15.23 -13.49 17.84
CA LEU A 151 14.12 -13.63 16.92
C LEU A 151 13.78 -15.11 16.74
N SER A 152 12.50 -15.44 16.85
CA SER A 152 12.03 -16.78 16.55
C SER A 152 12.22 -17.10 15.06
N THR A 153 12.43 -18.38 14.76
CA THR A 153 12.50 -18.85 13.36
C THR A 153 11.26 -18.47 12.57
N ALA A 154 10.08 -18.47 13.21
CA ALA A 154 8.83 -18.07 12.59
C ALA A 154 8.80 -16.57 12.23
N SER A 155 9.28 -15.69 13.11
CA SER A 155 9.42 -14.26 12.80
C SER A 155 10.42 -14.02 11.68
N LEU A 156 11.55 -14.74 11.68
CA LEU A 156 12.56 -14.64 10.61
C LEU A 156 12.04 -15.14 9.27
N GLU A 157 11.27 -16.22 9.25
CA GLU A 157 10.63 -16.74 8.04
C GLU A 157 9.63 -15.72 7.49
N ALA A 158 8.72 -15.20 8.34
CA ALA A 158 7.75 -14.19 7.93
C ALA A 158 8.43 -12.90 7.41
N VAL A 159 9.47 -12.40 8.09
CA VAL A 159 10.25 -11.24 7.62
C VAL A 159 11.01 -11.57 6.33
N GLY A 160 11.56 -12.78 6.20
CA GLY A 160 12.22 -13.25 4.99
C GLY A 160 11.27 -13.34 3.79
N GLU A 161 10.04 -13.80 3.99
CA GLU A 161 9.02 -13.83 2.95
C GLU A 161 8.52 -12.42 2.58
N LEU A 162 8.48 -11.48 3.54
CA LEU A 162 8.23 -10.05 3.27
C LEU A 162 9.38 -9.40 2.48
N ALA A 163 10.63 -9.76 2.77
CA ALA A 163 11.77 -9.32 1.97
C ALA A 163 11.69 -9.82 0.51
N GLN A 164 11.12 -11.01 0.29
CA GLN A 164 10.92 -11.60 -1.02
C GLN A 164 9.68 -11.09 -1.77
N MET A 165 9.14 -9.90 -1.45
CA MET A 165 7.99 -9.25 -2.12
C MET A 165 8.22 -9.00 -3.64
N LYS A 166 8.47 -10.05 -4.41
CA LYS A 166 8.56 -10.07 -5.86
C LYS A 166 7.13 -9.95 -6.40
N ALA A 167 6.98 -8.94 -7.26
CA ALA A 167 5.78 -8.65 -8.05
C ALA A 167 5.40 -9.82 -8.96
#